data_AF-A0A3B3V512-F1
#
_entry.id   AF-A0A3B3V512-F1
#
_cell.length_a   1.000
_cell.length_b   1.000
_cell.length_c   1.000
_cell.angle_alpha   90.00
_cell.angle_beta   90.00
_cell.angle_gamma   90.00
#
_symmetry.space_group_name_H-M   'P 1'
#
loop_
_entity.id
_entity.type
_entity.pdbx_description
1 polymer ?
#
loop_
_entity_poly.entity_id
_entity_poly.type
_entity_poly.pdbx_seq_one_letter_code
_entity_poly.pdbx_strand_id
1 'polypeptide(L)'
;MNHIFRKVRLIGSFLLLLLHTVYVNMLLSFCFVSGTAAINERQYRDMPTHGIGRWRHLLLKQAPKKKKDRNQQKELVSATDTAYGTLNVTVSGYDMTVVEHYSQYIHNFCNRLNIKVAESYALPTKSTEVLLMQEQGNKTYVDAVLKTHRRVVQLSSLNASLCPVFMDVILKNQPEGVQLSVQETEADYQARFKARPELEGLKTSKGKIT
;
A
#
# COMPACT_ATOMS: atom_id res chain seq x y z
N MET A 1 98.63 -8.21 31.95
CA MET A 1 97.20 -8.64 31.92
C MET A 1 96.40 -7.63 32.73
N ASN A 2 95.54 -6.74 32.23
CA ASN A 2 94.67 -6.77 31.05
C ASN A 2 94.33 -5.34 30.60
N HIS A 3 94.99 -4.82 29.55
CA HIS A 3 94.61 -3.57 28.88
C HIS A 3 93.31 -3.71 28.04
N ILE A 4 92.87 -4.96 27.85
CA ILE A 4 91.67 -5.36 27.12
C ILE A 4 90.41 -5.13 27.98
N PHE A 5 90.49 -5.28 29.30
CA PHE A 5 89.32 -5.17 30.19
C PHE A 5 88.81 -3.73 30.38
N ARG A 6 89.67 -2.71 30.23
CA ARG A 6 89.26 -1.29 30.35
C ARG A 6 88.52 -0.78 29.11
N LYS A 7 88.88 -1.28 27.91
CA LYS A 7 88.16 -0.97 26.66
C LYS A 7 86.78 -1.63 26.61
N VAL A 8 86.65 -2.88 27.06
CA VAL A 8 85.36 -3.60 27.08
C VAL A 8 84.34 -2.92 28.01
N ARG A 9 84.78 -2.38 29.15
CA ARG A 9 83.90 -1.66 30.09
C ARG A 9 83.39 -0.32 29.54
N LEU A 10 84.24 0.41 28.81
CA LEU A 10 83.89 1.68 28.15
C LEU A 10 82.97 1.49 26.93
N ILE A 11 83.20 0.42 26.15
CA ILE A 11 82.36 0.05 25.00
C ILE A 11 80.98 -0.42 25.46
N GLY A 12 80.91 -1.21 26.55
CA GLY A 12 79.64 -1.67 27.13
C GLY A 12 78.78 -0.52 27.66
N SER A 13 79.38 0.49 28.32
CA SER A 13 78.64 1.67 28.80
C SER A 13 78.14 2.58 27.67
N PHE A 14 78.89 2.69 26.57
CA PHE A 14 78.49 3.47 25.40
C PHE A 14 77.34 2.82 24.63
N LEU A 15 77.37 1.48 24.50
CA LEU A 15 76.31 0.71 23.84
C LEU A 15 74.98 0.76 24.63
N LEU A 16 75.06 0.75 25.97
CA LEU A 16 73.90 0.87 26.86
C LEU A 16 73.25 2.27 26.81
N LEU A 17 74.04 3.34 26.73
CA LEU A 17 73.53 4.70 26.55
C LEU A 17 72.89 4.91 25.18
N LEU A 18 73.47 4.33 24.11
CA LEU A 18 72.87 4.34 22.77
C LEU A 18 71.58 3.52 22.70
N LEU A 19 71.53 2.34 23.32
CA LEU A 19 70.30 1.56 23.42
C LEU A 19 69.20 2.29 24.20
N HIS A 20 69.53 2.96 25.31
CA HIS A 20 68.55 3.70 26.10
C HIS A 20 68.04 4.95 25.37
N THR A 21 68.90 5.68 24.65
CA THR A 21 68.49 6.83 23.82
C THR A 21 67.65 6.41 22.61
N VAL A 22 67.97 5.28 21.97
CA VAL A 22 67.13 4.69 20.91
C VAL A 22 65.79 4.21 21.47
N TYR A 23 65.74 3.60 22.66
CA TYR A 23 64.50 3.10 23.27
C TYR A 23 63.57 4.22 23.72
N VAL A 24 64.10 5.30 24.30
CA VAL A 24 63.33 6.50 24.69
C VAL A 24 62.84 7.26 23.46
N ASN A 25 63.65 7.38 22.40
CA ASN A 25 63.22 7.99 21.12
C ASN A 25 62.22 7.11 20.34
N MET A 26 62.31 5.79 20.45
CA MET A 26 61.33 4.86 19.89
C MET A 26 59.99 4.98 20.64
N LEU A 27 60.00 5.09 21.98
CA LEU A 27 58.80 5.33 22.78
C LEU A 27 58.17 6.71 22.56
N LEU A 28 58.98 7.77 22.37
CA LEU A 28 58.48 9.10 22.03
C LEU A 28 57.90 9.16 20.61
N SER A 29 58.49 8.42 19.66
CA SER A 29 58.01 8.33 18.28
C SER A 29 56.75 7.46 18.16
N PHE A 30 56.63 6.39 18.96
CA PHE A 30 55.43 5.55 19.00
C PHE A 30 54.23 6.19 19.70
N CYS A 31 54.44 7.20 20.56
CA CYS A 31 53.33 7.95 21.16
C CYS A 31 52.78 9.08 20.28
N PHE A 32 53.43 9.43 19.16
CA PHE A 32 53.02 10.60 18.35
C PHE A 32 52.31 10.29 17.03
N VAL A 33 52.18 9.03 16.61
CA VAL A 33 51.49 8.68 15.34
C VAL A 33 50.54 7.47 15.49
N SER A 34 49.86 7.35 16.63
CA SER A 34 48.74 6.40 16.79
C SER A 34 47.43 7.04 17.24
N GLY A 35 47.33 8.37 17.20
CA GLY A 35 46.09 9.07 17.52
C GLY A 35 45.99 10.37 16.77
N THR A 36 45.26 10.38 15.66
CA THR A 36 44.51 11.56 15.16
C THR A 36 43.77 11.31 13.83
N ALA A 37 43.87 10.14 13.20
CA ALA A 37 43.12 9.86 11.97
C ALA A 37 41.71 9.28 12.20
N ALA A 38 41.04 9.59 13.32
CA ALA A 38 39.71 9.05 13.61
C ALA A 38 38.76 9.97 14.41
N ILE A 39 38.97 11.29 14.44
CA ILE A 39 38.11 12.18 15.26
C ILE A 39 37.05 12.95 14.46
N ASN A 40 37.16 13.14 13.15
CA ASN A 40 36.32 14.12 12.46
C ASN A 40 35.38 13.57 11.37
N GLU A 41 34.61 12.52 11.64
CA GLU A 41 33.50 12.15 10.75
C GLU A 41 32.13 11.93 11.42
N ARG A 42 32.00 12.05 12.75
CA ARG A 42 30.73 11.70 13.42
C ARG A 42 30.24 12.65 14.51
N GLN A 43 30.88 13.80 14.73
CA GLN A 43 30.50 14.73 15.81
C GLN A 43 29.05 15.24 15.67
N TYR A 44 28.52 15.34 14.45
CA TYR A 44 27.12 15.73 14.18
C TYR A 44 26.08 14.67 14.59
N ARG A 45 26.47 13.40 14.78
CA ARG A 45 25.53 12.36 15.25
C ARG A 45 25.21 12.49 16.73
N ASP A 46 26.12 13.07 17.49
CA ASP A 46 25.99 13.24 18.94
C ASP A 46 25.40 14.61 19.32
N MET A 47 25.11 15.47 18.32
CA MET A 47 24.44 16.76 18.53
C MET A 47 22.94 16.59 18.80
N PRO A 48 22.32 17.45 19.63
CA PRO A 48 20.88 17.40 19.90
C PRO A 48 20.03 17.69 18.66
N THR A 49 20.60 18.30 17.63
CA THR A 49 19.95 18.58 16.34
C THR A 49 20.06 17.41 15.36
N HIS A 50 20.67 16.29 15.75
CA HIS A 50 20.80 15.13 14.88
C HIS A 50 19.42 14.57 14.51
N GLY A 51 19.18 14.42 13.20
CA GLY A 51 17.96 13.80 12.70
C GLY A 51 16.76 14.73 12.53
N ILE A 52 16.90 16.04 12.76
CA ILE A 52 15.84 17.04 12.50
C ILE A 52 15.30 16.98 11.06
N GLY A 53 16.14 16.61 10.09
CA GLY A 53 15.76 16.45 8.68
C GLY A 53 15.25 15.05 8.29
N ARG A 54 15.05 14.12 9.23
CA ARG A 54 14.53 12.79 8.91
C ARG A 54 13.04 12.87 8.64
N TRP A 55 12.62 13.04 7.39
CA TRP A 55 11.19 13.12 7.02
C TRP A 55 10.56 11.77 6.65
N ARG A 56 11.37 10.75 6.34
CA ARG A 56 10.86 9.46 5.81
C ARG A 56 9.90 8.72 6.74
N HIS A 57 9.97 8.95 8.04
CA HIS A 57 9.09 8.32 9.03
C HIS A 57 7.71 8.98 9.10
N LEU A 58 7.57 10.22 8.59
CA LEU A 58 6.28 10.91 8.46
C LEU A 58 5.45 10.33 7.32
N LEU A 59 6.09 9.62 6.40
CA LEU A 59 5.42 8.91 5.32
C LEU A 59 5.13 7.47 5.72
N LEU A 60 3.93 7.01 5.38
CA LEU A 60 3.57 5.60 5.46
C LEU A 60 4.54 4.78 4.59
N LYS A 61 5.19 3.79 5.19
CA LYS A 61 6.13 2.90 4.51
C LYS A 61 5.37 2.06 3.48
N GLN A 62 5.46 2.45 2.21
CA GLN A 62 4.85 1.68 1.12
C GLN A 62 5.65 0.38 0.92
N ALA A 63 4.98 -0.77 1.00
CA ALA A 63 5.60 -2.03 0.60
C ALA A 63 5.98 -1.96 -0.89
N PRO A 64 7.18 -2.43 -1.29
CA PRO A 64 7.60 -2.38 -2.68
C PRO A 64 6.61 -3.20 -3.53
N LYS A 65 5.90 -2.53 -4.45
CA LYS A 65 4.98 -3.19 -5.38
C LYS A 65 5.78 -4.10 -6.33
N LYS A 66 5.81 -5.40 -6.07
CA LYS A 66 6.40 -6.37 -7.01
C LYS A 66 5.61 -6.33 -8.33
N LYS A 67 6.32 -6.11 -9.44
CA LYS A 67 5.77 -5.90 -10.79
C LYS A 67 4.90 -7.06 -11.33
N LYS A 68 4.90 -8.22 -10.66
CA LYS A 68 4.17 -9.44 -11.06
C LYS A 68 2.84 -9.66 -10.31
N ASP A 69 2.58 -8.91 -9.25
CA ASP A 69 1.45 -9.12 -8.33
C ASP A 69 0.40 -8.00 -8.42
N ARG A 70 0.07 -7.59 -9.64
CA ARG A 70 -0.79 -6.41 -9.88
C ARG A 70 -2.25 -6.60 -9.43
N ASN A 71 -2.62 -7.78 -8.92
CA ASN A 71 -3.98 -8.16 -8.53
C ASN A 71 -4.00 -8.98 -7.23
N GLN A 72 -3.17 -8.64 -6.25
CA GLN A 72 -3.39 -9.17 -4.91
C GLN A 72 -4.72 -8.62 -4.39
N GLN A 73 -5.64 -9.54 -4.05
CA GLN A 73 -6.88 -9.21 -3.39
C GLN A 73 -6.53 -8.42 -2.13
N LYS A 74 -6.97 -7.16 -2.06
CA LYS A 74 -6.89 -6.39 -0.82
C LYS A 74 -7.73 -7.14 0.20
N GLU A 75 -7.14 -7.44 1.35
CA GLU A 75 -7.85 -8.09 2.45
C GLU A 75 -9.07 -7.24 2.82
N LEU A 76 -10.24 -7.88 2.89
CA LEU A 76 -11.47 -7.19 3.26
C LEU A 76 -11.39 -6.85 4.75
N VAL A 77 -11.67 -5.60 5.09
CA VAL A 77 -11.75 -5.17 6.49
C VAL A 77 -13.02 -5.79 7.06
N SER A 78 -12.87 -6.66 8.06
CA SER A 78 -14.00 -7.24 8.79
C SER A 78 -14.75 -6.17 9.57
N ALA A 79 -16.06 -6.38 9.74
CA ALA A 79 -16.87 -5.51 10.58
C ALA A 79 -16.36 -5.53 12.03
N THR A 80 -16.30 -4.36 12.66
CA THR A 80 -16.05 -4.18 14.09
C THR A 80 -17.33 -3.68 14.74
N ASP A 81 -17.54 -3.89 16.04
CA ASP A 81 -18.76 -3.46 16.75
C ASP A 81 -19.11 -1.96 16.55
N THR A 82 -18.11 -1.12 16.28
CA THR A 82 -18.29 0.34 16.10
C THR A 82 -18.32 0.78 14.63
N ALA A 83 -17.86 -0.06 13.69
CA ALA A 83 -17.69 0.33 12.29
C ALA A 83 -18.00 -0.84 11.34
N TYR A 84 -18.78 -0.54 10.31
CA TYR A 84 -19.00 -1.44 9.19
C TYR A 84 -17.67 -1.74 8.49
N GLY A 85 -17.59 -2.91 7.85
CA GLY A 85 -16.41 -3.34 7.09
C GLY A 85 -16.26 -2.58 5.76
N THR A 86 -15.80 -3.29 4.73
CA THR A 86 -15.81 -2.75 3.36
C THR A 86 -17.22 -2.79 2.78
N LEU A 87 -17.74 -1.64 2.37
CA LEU A 87 -19.06 -1.51 1.76
C LEU A 87 -18.93 -1.12 0.29
N ASN A 88 -19.71 -1.77 -0.57
CA ASN A 88 -19.80 -1.45 -1.98
C ASN A 88 -21.08 -0.64 -2.24
N VAL A 89 -20.92 0.65 -2.52
CA VAL A 89 -22.04 1.48 -2.98
C VAL A 89 -22.08 1.39 -4.50
N THR A 90 -23.13 0.77 -5.01
CA THR A 90 -23.32 0.52 -6.43
C THR A 90 -24.41 1.43 -6.99
N VAL A 91 -24.06 2.10 -8.08
CA VAL A 91 -24.94 2.97 -8.85
C VAL A 91 -25.17 2.32 -10.21
N SER A 92 -26.42 2.07 -10.57
CA SER A 92 -26.81 1.57 -11.89
C SER A 92 -27.81 2.48 -12.58
N GLY A 93 -27.73 2.60 -13.89
CA GLY A 93 -28.68 3.38 -14.68
C GLY A 93 -28.50 3.13 -16.18
N TYR A 94 -29.45 3.61 -16.98
CA TYR A 94 -29.42 3.47 -18.44
C TYR A 94 -28.56 4.56 -19.10
N ASP A 95 -28.59 5.78 -18.56
CA ASP A 95 -27.73 6.86 -19.02
C ASP A 95 -26.36 6.77 -18.34
N MET A 96 -25.32 6.72 -19.16
CA MET A 96 -23.93 6.66 -18.74
C MET A 96 -23.53 7.94 -17.98
N THR A 97 -23.96 9.11 -18.46
CA THR A 97 -23.52 10.42 -17.96
C THR A 97 -24.01 10.69 -16.54
N VAL A 98 -25.29 10.41 -16.28
CA VAL A 98 -25.92 10.57 -14.97
C VAL A 98 -25.26 9.66 -13.93
N VAL A 99 -25.00 8.41 -14.31
CA VAL A 99 -24.36 7.42 -13.44
C VAL A 99 -22.92 7.83 -13.07
N GLU A 100 -22.15 8.33 -14.04
CA GLU A 100 -20.79 8.84 -13.76
C GLU A 100 -20.79 10.07 -12.87
N HIS A 101 -21.66 11.04 -13.16
CA HIS A 101 -21.76 12.27 -12.39
C HIS A 101 -22.19 11.98 -10.94
N TYR A 102 -23.14 11.07 -10.75
CA TYR A 102 -23.57 10.68 -9.41
C TYR A 102 -22.50 9.89 -8.65
N SER A 103 -21.74 9.02 -9.33
CA SER A 103 -20.58 8.35 -8.74
C SER A 103 -19.50 9.35 -8.30
N GLN A 104 -19.26 10.40 -9.09
CA GLN A 104 -18.34 11.48 -8.73
C GLN A 104 -18.84 12.29 -7.54
N TYR A 105 -20.15 12.58 -7.49
CA TYR A 105 -20.79 13.22 -6.34
C TYR A 105 -20.59 12.41 -5.06
N ILE A 106 -20.87 11.11 -5.06
CA ILE A 106 -20.67 10.23 -3.90
C ILE A 106 -19.21 10.23 -3.47
N HIS A 107 -18.27 10.10 -4.42
CA HIS A 107 -16.84 10.11 -4.12
C HIS A 107 -16.41 11.43 -3.44
N ASN A 108 -16.86 12.58 -3.96
CA ASN A 108 -16.56 13.88 -3.38
C ASN A 108 -17.22 14.07 -2.02
N PHE A 109 -18.43 13.55 -1.84
CA PHE A 109 -19.14 13.58 -0.56
C PHE A 109 -18.39 12.78 0.52
N CYS A 110 -17.90 11.59 0.19
CA CYS A 110 -17.05 10.79 1.08
C CYS A 110 -15.78 11.55 1.49
N ASN A 111 -15.12 12.22 0.54
CA ASN A 111 -13.92 13.02 0.84
C ASN A 111 -14.23 14.19 1.79
N ARG A 112 -15.39 14.83 1.65
CA ARG A 112 -15.83 15.91 2.56
C ARG A 112 -16.16 15.40 3.96
N LEU A 113 -16.71 14.20 4.06
CA LEU A 113 -17.00 13.54 5.34
C LEU A 113 -15.78 12.83 5.96
N ASN A 114 -14.60 12.92 5.34
CA ASN A 114 -13.38 12.21 5.73
C ASN A 114 -13.55 10.67 5.79
N ILE A 115 -14.45 10.12 4.99
CA ILE A 115 -14.63 8.67 4.83
C ILE A 115 -13.58 8.18 3.84
N LYS A 116 -12.80 7.16 4.23
CA LYS A 116 -11.76 6.60 3.37
C LYS A 116 -12.41 5.78 2.25
N VAL A 117 -12.16 6.17 1.00
CA VAL A 117 -12.57 5.42 -0.19
C VAL A 117 -11.42 4.52 -0.63
N ALA A 118 -11.66 3.21 -0.73
CA ALA A 118 -10.65 2.22 -1.07
C ALA A 118 -10.39 2.14 -2.58
N GLU A 119 -11.47 2.15 -3.37
CA GLU A 119 -11.43 2.07 -4.83
C GLU A 119 -12.74 2.61 -5.41
N SER A 120 -12.67 3.23 -6.58
CA SER A 120 -13.85 3.62 -7.36
C SER A 120 -13.66 3.09 -8.77
N TYR A 121 -14.56 2.24 -9.25
CA TYR A 121 -14.40 1.54 -10.52
C TYR A 121 -15.73 1.36 -11.26
N ALA A 122 -15.60 1.06 -12.56
CA ALA A 122 -16.72 0.74 -13.42
C ALA A 122 -16.86 -0.77 -13.59
N LEU A 123 -18.11 -1.24 -13.59
CA LEU A 123 -18.45 -2.60 -13.98
C LEU A 123 -18.76 -2.65 -15.48
N PRO A 124 -18.57 -3.82 -16.13
CA PRO A 124 -18.89 -3.98 -17.54
C PRO A 124 -20.39 -3.73 -17.77
N THR A 125 -20.68 -2.94 -18.80
CA THR A 125 -22.05 -2.61 -19.22
C THR A 125 -22.81 -3.87 -19.62
N LYS A 126 -24.04 -4.00 -19.16
CA LYS A 126 -24.95 -5.08 -19.58
C LYS A 126 -25.91 -4.56 -20.64
N SER A 127 -25.93 -5.19 -21.82
CA SER A 127 -26.91 -4.91 -22.86
C SER A 127 -28.06 -5.91 -22.76
N THR A 128 -29.27 -5.40 -22.62
CA THR A 128 -30.50 -6.18 -22.59
C THR A 128 -31.36 -5.80 -23.78
N GLU A 129 -31.70 -6.79 -24.61
CA GLU A 129 -32.62 -6.62 -25.74
C GLU A 129 -34.06 -6.72 -25.23
N VAL A 130 -34.86 -5.71 -25.51
CA VAL A 130 -36.29 -5.68 -25.18
C VAL A 130 -37.04 -6.19 -26.41
N LEU A 131 -37.77 -7.29 -26.20
CA LEU A 131 -38.56 -7.95 -27.23
C LEU A 131 -40.03 -7.56 -27.02
N LEU A 132 -40.66 -7.04 -28.06
CA LEU A 132 -42.10 -6.79 -28.08
C LEU A 132 -42.83 -7.94 -28.78
N MET A 133 -43.96 -8.34 -28.20
CA MET A 133 -44.87 -9.31 -28.79
C MET A 133 -45.83 -8.62 -29.75
N GLN A 134 -46.07 -9.22 -30.91
CA GLN A 134 -47.00 -8.68 -31.89
C GLN A 134 -48.46 -8.80 -31.41
N GLU A 135 -49.28 -7.77 -31.66
CA GLU A 135 -50.70 -7.74 -31.22
C GLU A 135 -51.56 -8.85 -31.85
N GLN A 136 -51.21 -9.27 -33.06
CA GLN A 136 -51.87 -10.36 -33.78
C GLN A 136 -50.84 -11.42 -34.21
N GLY A 137 -50.26 -12.14 -33.25
CA GLY A 137 -49.39 -13.27 -33.52
C GLY A 137 -48.46 -13.62 -32.35
N ASN A 138 -47.83 -14.80 -32.42
CA ASN A 138 -46.89 -15.28 -31.39
C ASN A 138 -45.41 -14.97 -31.72
N LYS A 139 -45.17 -14.06 -32.67
CA LYS A 139 -43.83 -13.64 -33.08
C LYS A 139 -43.39 -12.45 -32.23
N THR A 140 -42.18 -12.55 -31.69
CA THR A 140 -41.52 -11.48 -30.94
C THR A 140 -40.53 -10.75 -31.84
N TYR A 141 -40.52 -9.42 -31.78
CA TYR A 141 -39.57 -8.58 -32.52
C TYR A 141 -38.73 -7.75 -31.53
N VAL A 142 -37.48 -7.47 -31.89
CA VAL A 142 -36.59 -6.61 -31.09
C VAL A 142 -37.04 -5.17 -31.28
N ASP A 143 -37.40 -4.51 -30.19
CA ASP A 143 -37.84 -3.11 -30.19
C ASP A 143 -36.68 -2.18 -29.84
N ALA A 144 -35.99 -2.46 -28.73
CA ALA A 144 -34.90 -1.62 -28.25
C ALA A 144 -33.78 -2.43 -27.59
N VAL A 145 -32.56 -1.91 -27.66
CA VAL A 145 -31.40 -2.43 -26.93
C VAL A 145 -31.04 -1.47 -25.81
N LEU A 146 -31.36 -1.85 -24.58
CA LEU A 146 -31.07 -1.05 -23.39
C LEU A 146 -29.68 -1.39 -22.86
N LYS A 147 -28.86 -0.36 -22.62
CA LYS A 147 -27.54 -0.51 -22.02
C LYS A 147 -27.62 -0.07 -20.57
N THR A 148 -27.26 -0.96 -19.65
CA THR A 148 -27.20 -0.66 -18.22
C THR A 148 -25.75 -0.47 -17.80
N HIS A 149 -25.43 0.76 -17.40
CA HIS A 149 -24.12 1.14 -16.88
C HIS A 149 -24.11 1.03 -15.36
N ARG A 150 -22.98 0.57 -14.80
CA ARG A 150 -22.87 0.34 -13.35
C ARG A 150 -21.52 0.81 -12.83
N ARG A 151 -21.54 1.63 -11.79
CA ARG A 151 -20.35 2.18 -11.11
C ARG A 151 -20.38 1.76 -9.65
N VAL A 152 -19.23 1.46 -9.09
CA VAL A 152 -19.08 1.01 -7.70
C VAL A 152 -18.07 1.90 -7.00
N VAL A 153 -18.47 2.46 -5.88
CA VAL A 153 -17.61 3.18 -4.94
C VAL A 153 -17.43 2.29 -3.71
N GLN A 154 -16.20 1.80 -3.52
CA GLN A 154 -15.85 0.95 -2.39
C GLN A 154 -15.37 1.81 -1.22
N LEU A 155 -16.13 1.79 -0.13
CA LEU A 155 -15.81 2.49 1.10
C LEU A 155 -15.05 1.55 2.03
N SER A 156 -13.97 2.06 2.63
CA SER A 156 -13.27 1.35 3.71
C SER A 156 -13.76 1.87 5.05
N SER A 157 -14.20 0.94 5.90
CA SER A 157 -14.56 1.15 7.31
C SER A 157 -15.46 2.38 7.55
N LEU A 158 -16.77 2.16 7.49
CA LEU A 158 -17.77 3.21 7.69
C LEU A 158 -18.27 3.18 9.15
N ASN A 159 -18.16 4.31 9.86
CA ASN A 159 -18.62 4.40 11.26
C ASN A 159 -20.13 4.18 11.37
N ALA A 160 -20.57 3.34 12.32
CA ALA A 160 -21.98 2.99 12.47
C ALA A 160 -22.89 4.22 12.68
N SER A 161 -22.39 5.24 13.40
CA SER A 161 -23.12 6.50 13.65
C SER A 161 -23.28 7.39 12.42
N LEU A 162 -22.33 7.34 11.47
CA LEU A 162 -22.37 8.16 10.25
C LEU A 162 -23.14 7.48 9.12
N CYS A 163 -23.30 6.15 9.18
CA CYS A 163 -24.02 5.35 8.19
C CYS A 163 -25.43 5.87 7.88
N PRO A 164 -26.32 6.09 8.88
CA PRO A 164 -27.67 6.56 8.59
C PRO A 164 -27.67 7.93 7.91
N VAL A 165 -26.82 8.86 8.37
CA VAL A 165 -26.69 10.20 7.77
C VAL A 165 -26.19 10.10 6.33
N PHE A 166 -25.22 9.23 6.08
CA PHE A 166 -24.67 8.99 4.75
C PHE A 166 -25.74 8.44 3.80
N MET A 167 -26.50 7.42 4.22
CA MET A 167 -27.58 6.84 3.42
C MET A 167 -28.69 7.86 3.15
N ASP A 168 -29.11 8.63 4.16
CA ASP A 168 -30.15 9.64 4.01
C ASP A 168 -29.77 10.71 2.97
N VAL A 169 -28.53 11.20 3.02
CA VAL A 169 -28.08 12.23 2.07
C VAL A 169 -27.97 11.66 0.65
N ILE A 170 -27.52 10.43 0.49
CA ILE A 170 -27.43 9.79 -0.83
C ILE A 170 -28.83 9.59 -1.42
N LEU A 171 -29.76 9.01 -0.66
CA LEU A 171 -31.12 8.75 -1.12
C LEU A 171 -31.87 10.04 -1.46
N LYS A 172 -31.70 11.11 -0.66
CA LYS A 172 -32.32 12.42 -0.94
C LYS A 172 -31.79 13.08 -2.22
N ASN A 173 -30.55 12.82 -2.58
CA ASN A 173 -29.90 13.39 -3.76
C ASN A 173 -29.87 12.41 -4.95
N GLN A 174 -30.65 11.32 -4.89
CA GLN A 174 -30.69 10.33 -5.95
C GLN A 174 -31.38 10.90 -7.21
N PRO A 175 -30.69 10.93 -8.37
CA PRO A 175 -31.28 11.41 -9.61
C PRO A 175 -32.26 10.38 -10.20
N GLU A 176 -33.14 10.86 -11.08
CA GLU A 176 -34.10 10.02 -11.79
C GLU A 176 -33.41 8.99 -12.70
N GLY A 177 -33.99 7.79 -12.81
CA GLY A 177 -33.47 6.72 -13.66
C GLY A 177 -32.18 6.07 -13.17
N VAL A 178 -31.70 6.43 -11.97
CA VAL A 178 -30.58 5.77 -11.29
C VAL A 178 -31.10 4.92 -10.14
N GLN A 179 -30.56 3.71 -10.02
CA GLN A 179 -30.81 2.79 -8.93
C GLN A 179 -29.55 2.65 -8.06
N LEU A 180 -29.73 2.84 -6.75
CA LEU A 180 -28.69 2.68 -5.75
C LEU A 180 -28.82 1.30 -5.07
N SER A 181 -27.71 0.62 -4.85
CA SER A 181 -27.63 -0.62 -4.07
C SER A 181 -26.38 -0.63 -3.22
N VAL A 182 -26.51 -0.96 -1.93
CA VAL A 182 -25.38 -1.09 -1.01
C VAL A 182 -25.24 -2.55 -0.61
N GLN A 183 -24.08 -3.15 -0.85
CA GLN A 183 -23.80 -4.56 -0.60
C GLN A 183 -22.43 -4.77 0.06
N GLU A 184 -22.28 -5.89 0.75
CA GLU A 184 -21.01 -6.32 1.36
C GLU A 184 -20.19 -7.17 0.38
N THR A 185 -18.87 -7.00 0.41
CA THR A 185 -17.98 -7.13 -0.75
C THR A 185 -17.70 -8.55 -1.27
N GLU A 186 -17.99 -9.62 -0.51
CA GLU A 186 -17.42 -10.95 -0.80
C GLU A 186 -17.79 -11.52 -2.19
N ALA A 187 -19.07 -11.42 -2.59
CA ALA A 187 -19.54 -11.93 -3.86
C ALA A 187 -19.20 -11.02 -5.06
N ASP A 188 -19.23 -9.70 -4.84
CA ASP A 188 -19.01 -8.69 -5.88
C ASP A 188 -17.58 -8.70 -6.44
N TYR A 189 -16.60 -9.05 -5.61
CA TYR A 189 -15.21 -9.10 -6.03
C TYR A 189 -15.00 -10.12 -7.16
N GLN A 190 -15.68 -11.27 -7.09
CA GLN A 190 -15.57 -12.33 -8.10
C GLN A 190 -16.25 -11.93 -9.41
N ALA A 191 -17.34 -11.16 -9.35
CA ALA A 191 -18.07 -10.67 -10.53
C ALA A 191 -17.23 -9.76 -11.43
N ARG A 192 -16.13 -9.19 -10.93
CA ARG A 192 -15.16 -8.41 -11.72
C ARG A 192 -14.33 -9.27 -12.67
N PHE A 193 -14.11 -10.54 -12.34
CA PHE A 193 -13.20 -11.41 -13.09
C PHE A 193 -13.94 -12.16 -14.20
N LYS A 194 -13.20 -12.49 -15.26
CA LYS A 194 -13.71 -13.38 -16.30
C LYS A 194 -13.95 -14.76 -15.70
N ALA A 195 -15.11 -15.34 -15.99
CA ALA A 195 -15.41 -16.73 -15.63
C ALA A 195 -14.34 -17.66 -16.22
N ARG A 196 -13.99 -18.69 -15.46
CA ARG A 196 -13.01 -19.71 -15.85
C ARG A 196 -13.73 -21.06 -15.93
N PRO A 197 -14.38 -21.37 -17.06
CA PRO A 197 -15.21 -22.57 -17.18
C PRO A 197 -14.42 -23.86 -16.94
N GLU A 198 -13.13 -23.89 -17.28
CA GLU A 198 -12.24 -25.03 -17.01
C GLU A 198 -12.10 -25.34 -15.50
N LEU A 199 -11.97 -24.30 -14.66
CA LEU A 199 -11.87 -24.48 -13.21
C LEU A 199 -13.21 -24.90 -12.60
N GLU A 200 -14.32 -24.37 -13.11
CA GLU A 200 -15.67 -24.74 -12.67
C GLU A 200 -15.98 -26.20 -13.03
N GLY A 201 -15.60 -26.64 -14.23
CA GLY A 201 -15.69 -28.04 -14.65
C GLY A 201 -14.87 -28.97 -13.74
N LEU A 202 -13.65 -28.58 -13.37
CA LEU A 202 -12.80 -29.35 -12.45
C LEU A 202 -13.34 -29.40 -11.02
N LYS A 203 -13.93 -28.31 -10.51
CA LYS A 203 -14.60 -28.30 -9.20
C LYS A 203 -15.80 -29.24 -9.18
N THR A 204 -16.59 -29.22 -10.26
CA THR A 204 -17.78 -30.06 -10.41
C THR A 204 -17.43 -31.54 -10.54
N SER A 205 -16.33 -31.87 -11.23
CA SER A 205 -15.86 -33.26 -11.34
C SER A 205 -15.22 -33.79 -10.05
N LYS A 206 -14.46 -32.95 -9.32
CA LYS A 206 -13.88 -33.33 -8.02
C LYS A 206 -14.94 -33.45 -6.91
N GLY A 207 -15.98 -32.62 -6.92
CA GLY A 207 -17.09 -32.70 -5.97
C GLY A 207 -18.01 -33.92 -6.15
N LYS A 208 -17.87 -34.67 -7.26
CA LYS A 208 -18.59 -35.94 -7.49
C LYS A 208 -17.83 -37.18 -6.99
N ILE A 209 -16.59 -37.04 -6.50
CA ILE A 209 -15.72 -38.15 -6.08
C ILE A 209 -15.67 -38.30 -4.54
N THR A 210 -16.48 -37.51 -3.83
CA THR A 210 -16.75 -37.61 -2.38
C THR A 210 -18.25 -37.71 -2.18
#